data_AF-X0UTU4-F1
#
_entry.id   AF-X0UTU4-F1
#
_cell.length_a   1.000
_cell.length_b   1.000
_cell.length_c   1.000
_cell.angle_alpha   90.00
_cell.angle_beta   90.00
_cell.angle_gamma   90.00
#
_symmetry.space_group_name_H-M   'P 1'
#
loop_
_entity.id
_entity.type
_entity.pdbx_description
1 polymer ?
#
loop_
_entity_poly.entity_id
_entity_poly.type
_entity_poly.pdbx_seq_one_letter_code
_entity_poly.pdbx_strand_id
1 'polypeptide(L)'
;MSDRRTRRIYTKDVTCRSDWYTVYLLGDTHTGERNFMEKECVSMVDYIASHQQNGVILTGDLTENVLPSSVGTMFDLAIASPVGQREKITEILSPIKKQLLVSVDGNHSYRSKRAADFCPDGAVSESLGLPSGG
;
A
#
# COMPACT_ATOMS: atom_id res chain seq x y z
N MET A 1 13.77 29.51 8.93
CA MET A 1 14.87 28.67 8.40
C MET A 1 14.25 27.62 7.52
N SER A 2 14.53 27.64 6.21
CA SER A 2 13.99 26.67 5.25
C SER A 2 14.65 25.32 5.52
N ASP A 3 13.92 24.41 6.13
CA ASP A 3 14.31 23.02 6.32
C ASP A 3 14.65 22.40 4.95
N ARG A 4 15.91 22.00 4.76
CA ARG A 4 16.35 21.25 3.58
C ARG A 4 15.72 19.87 3.71
N ARG A 5 14.54 19.66 3.10
CA ARG A 5 13.93 18.34 3.00
C ARG A 5 14.97 17.35 2.48
N THR A 6 15.44 16.47 3.36
CA THR A 6 16.37 15.40 3.02
C THR A 6 15.69 14.52 1.99
N ARG A 7 16.16 14.54 0.74
CA ARG A 7 15.60 13.68 -0.31
C ARG A 7 16.19 12.28 -0.13
N ARG A 8 15.35 11.30 0.21
CA ARG A 8 15.71 9.88 0.11
C ARG A 8 15.50 9.42 -1.33
N ILE A 9 16.54 8.84 -1.92
CA ILE A 9 16.48 8.24 -3.25
C ILE A 9 16.49 6.73 -3.06
N TYR A 10 15.46 6.06 -3.57
CA TYR A 10 15.38 4.61 -3.63
C TYR A 10 15.67 4.16 -5.05
N THR A 11 16.64 3.26 -5.21
CA THR A 11 17.00 2.69 -6.50
C THR A 11 16.76 1.19 -6.44
N LYS A 12 16.11 0.64 -7.47
CA LYS A 12 15.93 -0.79 -7.66
C LYS A 12 16.30 -1.15 -9.08
N ASP A 13 17.32 -1.99 -9.21
CA ASP A 13 17.74 -2.51 -10.51
C ASP A 13 16.73 -3.54 -11.01
N VAL A 14 16.30 -3.39 -12.25
CA VAL A 14 15.35 -4.30 -12.89
C VAL A 14 15.97 -4.86 -14.16
N THR A 15 15.92 -6.19 -14.30
CA THR A 15 16.35 -6.85 -15.54
C THR A 15 15.19 -6.86 -16.53
N CYS A 16 15.35 -6.13 -17.62
CA CYS A 16 14.40 -6.09 -18.72
C CYS A 16 14.98 -6.83 -19.93
N ARG A 17 14.24 -7.80 -20.49
CA ARG A 17 14.62 -8.57 -21.68
C ARG A 17 13.88 -8.14 -22.95
N SER A 18 13.04 -7.11 -22.84
CA SER A 18 12.27 -6.51 -23.92
C SER A 18 12.52 -5.00 -23.94
N ASP A 19 12.04 -4.34 -24.98
CA ASP A 19 12.16 -2.89 -25.16
C ASP A 19 11.23 -2.08 -24.22
N TRP A 20 10.42 -2.76 -23.39
CA TRP A 20 9.42 -2.12 -22.54
C TRP A 20 9.35 -2.79 -21.15
N TYR A 21 9.04 -1.99 -20.14
CA TYR A 21 8.82 -2.44 -18.77
C TYR A 21 7.54 -1.79 -18.24
N THR A 22 6.62 -2.59 -17.70
CA THR A 22 5.33 -2.07 -17.24
C THR A 22 5.37 -1.73 -15.77
N VAL A 23 4.93 -0.53 -15.40
CA VAL A 23 4.76 -0.13 -14.00
C VAL A 23 3.27 0.02 -13.70
N TYR A 24 2.78 -0.76 -12.74
CA TYR A 24 1.43 -0.63 -12.21
C TYR A 24 1.44 0.28 -10.98
N LEU A 25 0.35 1.04 -10.82
CA LEU A 25 0.07 1.80 -9.62
C LEU A 25 -1.09 1.12 -8.90
N LEU A 26 -0.92 0.83 -7.61
CA LEU A 26 -1.95 0.20 -6.80
C LEU A 26 -2.05 0.92 -5.45
N GLY A 27 -3.22 1.43 -5.13
CA GLY A 27 -3.50 2.08 -3.86
C GLY A 27 -4.98 2.42 -3.80
N ASP A 28 -5.38 3.21 -2.80
CA ASP A 28 -6.79 3.47 -2.49
C ASP A 28 -7.60 2.17 -2.44
N THR A 29 -6.98 1.09 -1.93
CA THR A 29 -7.67 -0.20 -1.79
C THR A 29 -8.64 -0.15 -0.62
N HIS A 30 -8.40 0.72 0.37
CA HIS A 30 -9.30 0.91 1.51
C HIS A 30 -9.71 -0.42 2.15
N THR A 31 -8.75 -1.34 2.30
CA THR A 31 -9.06 -2.68 2.83
C THR A 31 -9.67 -2.55 4.21
N GLY A 32 -10.84 -3.16 4.39
CA GLY A 32 -11.66 -3.05 5.60
C GLY A 32 -12.91 -2.20 5.43
N GLU A 33 -13.00 -1.38 4.39
CA GLU A 33 -14.23 -0.72 3.97
C GLU A 33 -15.25 -1.74 3.42
N ARG A 34 -16.54 -1.48 3.58
CA ARG A 34 -17.61 -2.45 3.28
C ARG A 34 -17.77 -2.75 1.78
N ASN A 35 -17.46 -1.78 0.93
CA ASN A 35 -17.50 -1.88 -0.52
C ASN A 35 -16.13 -2.19 -1.14
N PHE A 36 -15.13 -2.55 -0.32
CA PHE A 36 -13.84 -3.00 -0.84
C PHE A 36 -14.05 -4.19 -1.80
N MET A 37 -13.68 -3.98 -3.06
CA MET A 37 -13.78 -4.95 -4.15
C MET A 37 -12.67 -5.99 -4.05
N GLU A 38 -12.73 -6.84 -3.02
CA GLU A 38 -11.67 -7.79 -2.68
C GLU A 38 -11.36 -8.74 -3.84
N LYS A 39 -12.39 -9.24 -4.53
CA LYS A 39 -12.21 -10.20 -5.64
C LYS A 39 -11.47 -9.56 -6.81
N GLU A 40 -11.78 -8.30 -7.11
CA GLU A 40 -11.19 -7.52 -8.17
C GLU A 40 -9.74 -7.16 -7.82
N CYS A 41 -9.48 -6.81 -6.55
CA CYS A 41 -8.13 -6.57 -6.05
C CYS A 41 -7.26 -7.84 -6.15
N VAL A 42 -7.76 -8.98 -5.70
CA VAL A 42 -7.09 -10.29 -5.85
C VAL A 42 -6.87 -10.61 -7.34
N SER A 43 -7.88 -10.42 -8.19
CA SER A 43 -7.77 -10.68 -9.63
C SER A 43 -6.71 -9.79 -10.29
N MET A 44 -6.57 -8.53 -9.87
CA MET A 44 -5.52 -7.63 -10.35
C MET A 44 -4.14 -8.08 -9.88
N VAL A 45 -4.01 -8.51 -8.61
CA VAL A 45 -2.75 -9.07 -8.11
C VAL A 45 -2.37 -10.33 -8.88
N ASP A 46 -3.31 -11.25 -9.11
CA ASP A 46 -3.08 -12.48 -9.88
C ASP A 46 -2.68 -12.16 -11.32
N TYR A 47 -3.31 -11.17 -11.93
CA TYR A 47 -2.92 -10.65 -13.24
C TYR A 47 -1.47 -10.16 -13.22
N ILE A 48 -1.08 -9.29 -12.29
CA ILE A 48 0.30 -8.80 -12.18
C ILE A 48 1.28 -9.96 -11.94
N ALA A 49 0.93 -10.90 -11.06
CA ALA A 49 1.75 -12.05 -10.70
C ALA A 49 2.05 -12.97 -11.89
N SER A 50 1.07 -13.12 -12.81
CA SER A 50 1.20 -13.95 -14.00
C SER A 50 2.04 -13.33 -15.13
N HIS A 51 2.34 -12.03 -15.05
CA HIS A 51 3.13 -11.33 -16.07
C HIS A 51 4.58 -11.15 -15.62
N GLN A 52 5.50 -11.17 -16.58
CA GLN A 52 6.90 -10.83 -16.36
C GLN A 52 7.19 -9.38 -16.76
N GLN A 53 8.39 -8.89 -16.45
CA GLN A 53 8.87 -7.56 -16.85
C GLN A 53 7.95 -6.41 -16.42
N ASN A 54 7.46 -6.50 -15.19
CA ASN A 54 6.68 -5.47 -14.57
C ASN A 54 7.15 -5.18 -13.14
N GLY A 55 6.72 -4.03 -12.64
CA GLY A 55 6.85 -3.62 -11.27
C GLY A 55 5.60 -2.90 -10.79
N VAL A 56 5.48 -2.74 -9.48
CA VAL A 56 4.30 -2.12 -8.85
C VAL A 56 4.74 -1.05 -7.86
N ILE A 57 4.11 0.11 -7.93
CA ILE A 57 4.24 1.17 -6.91
C ILE A 57 2.95 1.16 -6.10
N LEU A 58 3.09 1.04 -4.78
CA LEU A 58 1.97 1.17 -3.86
C LEU A 58 1.75 2.66 -3.57
N THR A 59 0.57 3.20 -3.89
CA THR A 59 0.28 4.64 -3.82
C THR A 59 -0.35 5.10 -2.51
N GLY A 60 -0.45 4.21 -1.52
CA GLY A 60 -0.99 4.49 -0.19
C GLY A 60 -2.48 4.22 -0.05
N ASP A 61 -3.01 4.50 1.15
CA ASP A 61 -4.40 4.27 1.53
C ASP A 61 -4.81 2.79 1.30
N LEU A 62 -3.89 1.90 1.69
CA LEU A 62 -4.05 0.45 1.51
C LEU A 62 -5.11 -0.12 2.47
N THR A 63 -5.29 0.53 3.62
CA THR A 63 -6.26 0.17 4.65
C THR A 63 -7.20 1.33 4.95
N GLU A 64 -8.46 1.04 5.24
CA GLU A 64 -9.45 2.08 5.50
C GLU A 64 -9.18 2.86 6.81
N ASN A 65 -8.65 2.22 7.84
CA ASN A 65 -8.03 2.88 9.01
C ASN A 65 -8.84 4.11 9.53
N VAL A 66 -10.11 3.89 9.89
CA VAL A 66 -10.97 4.93 10.46
C VAL A 66 -10.48 5.30 11.86
N LEU A 67 -10.31 6.60 12.10
CA LEU A 67 -10.04 7.19 13.40
C LEU A 67 -11.25 8.00 13.87
N PRO A 68 -11.36 8.39 15.15
CA PRO A 68 -12.43 9.28 15.61
C PRO A 68 -12.46 10.64 14.90
N SER A 69 -11.33 11.07 14.31
CA SER A 69 -11.22 12.28 13.51
C SER A 69 -11.50 12.08 12.01
N SER A 70 -11.80 10.85 11.58
CA SER A 70 -12.18 10.55 10.20
C SER A 70 -13.63 10.95 9.92
N VAL A 71 -13.96 11.12 8.63
CA VAL A 71 -15.34 11.36 8.18
C VAL A 71 -16.20 10.09 8.32
N GLY A 72 -15.61 8.91 8.11
CA GLY A 72 -16.26 7.62 8.28
C GLY A 72 -16.32 7.15 9.73
N THR A 73 -17.02 6.03 9.96
CA THR A 73 -17.19 5.42 11.29
C THR A 73 -16.73 3.97 11.31
N MET A 74 -16.14 3.53 12.43
CA MET A 74 -15.68 2.16 12.60
C MET A 74 -16.81 1.12 12.54
N PHE A 75 -18.05 1.55 12.80
CA PHE A 75 -19.25 0.69 12.71
C PHE A 75 -19.63 0.33 11.28
N ASP A 76 -19.11 1.07 10.30
CA ASP A 76 -19.37 0.82 8.88
C ASP A 76 -18.32 -0.05 8.19
N LEU A 77 -17.29 -0.46 8.93
CA LEU A 77 -16.23 -1.31 8.40
C LEU A 77 -16.66 -2.77 8.29
N ALA A 78 -16.22 -3.44 7.22
CA ALA A 78 -16.25 -4.89 7.13
C ALA A 78 -15.19 -5.54 8.04
N ILE A 79 -14.04 -4.88 8.21
CA ILE A 79 -12.97 -5.32 9.12
C ILE A 79 -12.71 -4.20 10.12
N ALA A 80 -13.23 -4.34 11.34
CA ALA A 80 -13.12 -3.30 12.36
C ALA A 80 -11.69 -3.13 12.92
N SER A 81 -10.88 -4.20 12.93
CA SER A 81 -9.52 -4.17 13.48
C SER A 81 -8.52 -3.58 12.49
N PRO A 82 -7.78 -2.51 12.84
CA PRO A 82 -6.69 -2.01 12.01
C PRO A 82 -5.59 -3.05 11.72
N VAL A 83 -5.37 -3.99 12.66
CA VAL A 83 -4.43 -5.11 12.44
C VAL A 83 -4.97 -6.05 11.38
N GLY A 84 -6.25 -6.42 11.46
CA GLY A 84 -6.88 -7.31 10.48
C GLY A 84 -6.91 -6.72 9.07
N GLN A 85 -7.09 -5.40 8.94
CA GLN A 85 -7.01 -4.72 7.64
C GLN A 85 -5.61 -4.86 7.03
N ARG A 86 -4.56 -4.63 7.83
CA ARG A 86 -3.16 -4.74 7.39
C ARG A 86 -2.78 -6.18 7.05
N GLU A 87 -3.19 -7.15 7.85
CA GLU A 87 -2.95 -8.57 7.59
C GLU A 87 -3.60 -8.98 6.26
N LYS A 88 -4.86 -8.58 6.06
CA LYS A 88 -5.60 -8.90 4.83
C LYS A 88 -4.96 -8.33 3.58
N ILE A 89 -4.59 -7.04 3.57
CA ILE A 89 -3.95 -6.46 2.38
C ILE A 89 -2.52 -7.00 2.18
N THR A 90 -1.80 -7.32 3.25
CA THR A 90 -0.48 -7.98 3.16
C THR A 90 -0.60 -9.36 2.53
N GLU A 91 -1.61 -10.15 2.92
CA GLU A 91 -1.91 -11.45 2.31
C GLU A 91 -2.21 -11.30 0.82
N ILE A 92 -3.10 -10.37 0.45
CA ILE A 92 -3.46 -10.09 -0.94
C ILE A 92 -2.23 -9.69 -1.76
N LEU A 93 -1.34 -8.84 -1.24
CA LEU A 93 -0.17 -8.34 -1.98
C LEU A 93 1.04 -9.31 -1.99
N SER A 94 1.05 -10.31 -1.11
CA SER A 94 2.17 -11.25 -0.96
C SER A 94 2.60 -11.95 -2.27
N PRO A 95 1.70 -12.37 -3.18
CA PRO A 95 2.07 -13.00 -4.44
C PRO A 95 2.95 -12.12 -5.35
N ILE A 96 2.85 -10.79 -5.24
CA ILE A 96 3.59 -9.84 -6.09
C ILE A 96 4.75 -9.15 -5.36
N LYS A 97 5.12 -9.62 -4.16
CA LYS A 97 6.17 -9.01 -3.30
C LYS A 97 7.47 -8.70 -4.03
N LYS A 98 7.89 -9.53 -4.99
CA LYS A 98 9.13 -9.31 -5.76
C LYS A 98 9.02 -8.17 -6.77
N GLN A 99 7.82 -7.98 -7.34
CA GLN A 99 7.48 -6.94 -8.31
C GLN A 99 7.26 -5.58 -7.65
N LEU A 100 6.97 -5.52 -6.35
CA LEU A 100 6.80 -4.27 -5.64
C LEU A 100 8.11 -3.44 -5.63
N LEU A 101 8.04 -2.17 -6.05
CA LEU A 101 9.19 -1.28 -6.22
C LEU A 101 9.37 -0.36 -5.01
N VAL A 102 8.29 0.31 -4.61
CA VAL A 102 8.24 1.24 -3.48
C VAL A 102 6.79 1.39 -3.03
N SER A 103 6.61 1.81 -1.79
CA SER A 103 5.34 2.21 -1.23
C SER A 103 5.42 3.64 -0.70
N VAL A 104 4.38 4.43 -0.95
CA VAL A 104 4.22 5.77 -0.36
C VAL A 104 3.00 5.78 0.55
N ASP A 105 2.99 6.71 1.50
CA ASP A 105 1.89 6.81 2.45
C ASP A 105 0.70 7.56 1.85
N GLY A 106 -0.50 7.05 2.12
CA GLY A 106 -1.74 7.73 1.80
C GLY A 106 -2.20 8.67 2.90
N ASN A 107 -3.30 9.38 2.64
CA ASN A 107 -3.81 10.38 3.56
C ASN A 107 -4.38 9.78 4.87
N HIS A 108 -4.90 8.55 4.82
CA HIS A 108 -5.36 7.79 5.99
C HIS A 108 -4.17 7.49 6.92
N SER A 109 -3.03 7.13 6.34
CA SER A 109 -1.78 6.93 7.07
C SER A 109 -1.25 8.21 7.69
N TYR A 110 -1.30 9.35 6.98
CA TYR A 110 -0.90 10.64 7.54
C TYR A 110 -1.74 11.05 8.76
N ARG A 111 -3.04 10.73 8.79
CA ARG A 111 -3.88 10.98 9.96
C ARG A 111 -3.44 10.17 11.17
N SER A 112 -3.18 8.86 11.00
CA SER A 112 -2.66 8.02 12.08
C SER A 112 -1.28 8.43 12.56
N LYS A 113 -0.36 8.81 11.65
CA LYS A 113 0.95 9.34 12.03
C LYS A 113 0.82 10.55 12.94
N ARG A 114 -0.06 11.50 12.60
CA ARG A 114 -0.28 12.70 13.42
C ARG A 114 -0.91 12.39 14.77
N ALA A 115 -1.81 11.42 14.83
CA ALA A 115 -2.57 11.10 16.05
C ALA A 115 -1.80 10.19 17.02
N ALA A 116 -1.00 9.26 16.50
CA ALA A 116 -0.45 8.14 17.28
C ALA A 116 0.95 7.69 16.83
N ASP A 117 1.64 8.48 15.99
CA ASP A 117 2.96 8.15 15.43
C ASP A 117 3.03 6.76 14.78
N PHE A 118 1.92 6.36 14.14
CA PHE A 118 1.78 5.06 13.50
C PHE A 118 1.36 5.19 12.03
N CYS A 119 2.06 4.47 11.15
CA CYS A 119 1.75 4.42 9.73
C CYS A 119 1.28 3.01 9.30
N PRO A 120 -0.01 2.82 8.98
CA PRO A 120 -0.50 1.54 8.49
C PRO A 120 0.13 1.14 7.15
N ASP A 121 0.25 2.05 6.18
CA ASP A 121 0.92 1.77 4.90
C ASP A 121 2.40 1.41 5.10
N GLY A 122 3.07 2.10 6.03
CA GLY A 122 4.45 1.81 6.43
C GLY A 122 4.60 0.41 7.03
N ALA A 123 3.68 0.00 7.91
CA ALA A 123 3.69 -1.33 8.52
C ALA A 123 3.39 -2.47 7.51
N VAL A 124 2.51 -2.22 6.53
CA VAL A 124 2.30 -3.14 5.40
C VAL A 124 3.57 -3.24 4.56
N SER A 125 4.20 -2.11 4.26
CA SER A 125 5.45 -2.06 3.49
C SER A 125 6.58 -2.85 4.19
N GLU A 126 6.74 -2.68 5.50
CA GLU A 126 7.71 -3.43 6.30
C GLU A 126 7.46 -4.95 6.23
N SER A 127 6.19 -5.38 6.37
CA SER A 127 5.79 -6.78 6.28
C SER A 127 6.11 -7.38 4.88
N LEU A 128 5.97 -6.56 3.84
CA LEU A 128 6.32 -6.91 2.47
C LEU A 128 7.81 -6.71 2.15
N GLY A 129 8.65 -6.28 3.10
CA GLY A 129 10.08 -6.04 2.89
C GLY A 129 10.37 -4.91 1.90
N LEU A 130 9.45 -3.95 1.79
CA LEU A 130 9.54 -2.79 0.90
C LEU A 130 10.13 -1.57 1.61
N PRO A 131 10.95 -0.76 0.93
CA PRO A 131 11.22 0.58 1.40
C PRO A 131 9.93 1.40 1.42
N SER A 132 9.63 2.02 2.57
CA SER A 132 8.56 3.01 2.69
C SER A 132 9.11 4.41 2.44
N GLY A 133 8.48 5.13 1.51
CA GLY A 133 8.74 6.54 1.21
C GLY A 133 7.88 7.45 2.06
N GLY A 134 8.12 7.44 3.38
CA GLY A 134 7.46 8.29 4.38
C GLY A 134 8.31 9.45 4.86
#